data_AF-A0A7S3Y866-F1
#
_entry.id   AF-A0A7S3Y866-F1
#
_cell.length_a   1.000
_cell.length_b   1.000
_cell.length_c   1.000
_cell.angle_alpha   90.00
_cell.angle_beta   90.00
_cell.angle_gamma   90.00
#
_symmetry.space_group_name_H-M   'P 1'
#
loop_
_entity.id
_entity.type
_entity.pdbx_description
1 polymer ?
#
loop_
_entity_poly.entity_id
_entity_poly.type
_entity_poly.pdbx_seq_one_letter_code
_entity_poly.pdbx_strand_id
1 'polypeptide(L)'
;YEAAEDRMTDRKLAERQKALQIKQHEKMAQAMARCPLCMDAPAFARHRLLALGEHAALHLAPLGPRSLADGHCYLAPLRHVEASTACDEEVLRELEKFKVALRKMFASK
;
A
#
# COMPACT_ATOMS: atom_id res chain seq x y z
N TYR A 1 -25.20 11.97 -36.90
CA TYR A 1 -25.21 11.13 -35.68
C TYR A 1 -24.27 11.77 -34.68
N GLU A 2 -24.72 12.84 -34.02
CA GLU A 2 -24.00 13.47 -32.90
C GLU A 2 -25.04 13.59 -31.79
N ALA A 3 -25.22 12.50 -31.05
CA ALA A 3 -26.35 12.31 -30.15
C ALA A 3 -25.86 12.28 -28.69
N ALA A 4 -26.47 13.14 -27.89
CA ALA A 4 -26.54 13.12 -26.42
C ALA A 4 -25.32 13.60 -25.60
N GLU A 5 -24.07 13.48 -26.05
CA GLU A 5 -22.93 13.88 -25.20
C GLU A 5 -22.76 15.41 -25.06
N ASP A 6 -23.06 16.19 -26.12
CA ASP A 6 -22.86 17.65 -26.14
C ASP A 6 -23.92 18.49 -25.40
N ARG A 7 -24.92 17.87 -24.75
CA ARG A 7 -25.95 18.58 -23.94
C ARG A 7 -25.80 18.40 -22.43
N MET A 8 -24.64 17.95 -21.97
CA MET A 8 -24.34 18.04 -20.54
C MET A 8 -23.91 19.47 -20.23
N THR A 9 -24.82 20.27 -19.67
CA THR A 9 -24.50 21.59 -19.11
C THR A 9 -23.29 21.49 -18.17
N ASP A 10 -22.37 22.45 -18.20
CA ASP A 10 -21.14 22.46 -17.39
C ASP A 10 -21.39 22.10 -15.91
N ARG A 11 -22.53 22.52 -15.36
CA ARG A 11 -22.98 22.16 -14.01
C ARG A 11 -23.12 20.65 -13.78
N LYS A 12 -23.74 19.92 -14.71
CA LYS A 12 -23.91 18.46 -14.62
C LYS A 12 -22.59 17.72 -14.79
N LEU A 13 -21.69 18.23 -15.64
CA LEU A 13 -20.35 17.68 -15.79
C LEU A 13 -19.54 17.86 -14.50
N ALA A 14 -19.58 19.05 -13.90
CA ALA A 14 -18.94 19.35 -12.62
C ALA A 14 -19.51 18.50 -11.46
N GLU A 15 -20.83 18.34 -11.39
CA GLU A 15 -21.49 17.46 -10.40
C GLU A 15 -21.05 16.01 -10.56
N ARG A 16 -20.95 15.51 -11.79
CA ARG A 16 -20.46 14.15 -12.07
C ARG A 16 -19.00 13.99 -11.69
N GLN A 17 -18.13 14.94 -12.04
CA GLN A 17 -16.71 14.91 -11.67
C GLN A 17 -16.54 14.92 -10.14
N LYS A 18 -17.29 15.78 -9.44
CA LYS A 18 -17.30 15.82 -7.97
C LYS A 18 -17.72 14.48 -7.36
N ALA A 19 -18.80 13.88 -7.86
CA ALA A 19 -19.26 12.59 -7.38
C ALA A 19 -18.22 11.46 -7.60
N LEU A 20 -17.52 11.48 -8.73
CA LEU A 20 -16.44 10.53 -9.01
C LEU A 20 -15.26 10.70 -8.05
N GLN A 21 -14.85 11.94 -7.79
CA GLN A 21 -13.76 12.24 -6.84
C GLN A 21 -14.11 11.78 -5.42
N ILE A 22 -15.32 12.06 -4.94
CA ILE A 22 -15.79 11.61 -3.63
C ILE A 22 -15.75 10.09 -3.55
N LYS A 23 -16.30 9.40 -4.56
CA LYS A 23 -16.32 7.93 -4.59
C LYS A 23 -14.92 7.33 -4.62
N GLN A 24 -13.99 7.92 -5.37
CA GLN A 24 -12.59 7.48 -5.41
C GLN A 24 -11.91 7.65 -4.05
N HIS A 25 -12.11 8.81 -3.42
CA HIS A 25 -11.59 9.09 -2.09
C HIS A 25 -12.12 8.12 -1.03
N GLU A 26 -13.44 7.89 -1.01
CA GLU A 26 -14.07 6.93 -0.10
C GLU A 26 -13.53 5.51 -0.30
N LYS A 27 -13.38 5.08 -1.56
CA LYS A 27 -12.81 3.77 -1.88
C LYS A 27 -11.38 3.63 -1.35
N MET A 28 -10.55 4.66 -1.56
CA MET A 28 -9.16 4.68 -1.08
C MET A 28 -9.09 4.63 0.45
N ALA A 29 -9.90 5.47 1.13
CA ALA A 29 -9.96 5.50 2.59
C ALA A 29 -10.38 4.15 3.19
N GLN A 30 -11.39 3.49 2.58
CA GLN A 30 -11.82 2.15 3.00
C GLN A 30 -10.74 1.09 2.80
N ALA A 31 -10.00 1.15 1.69
CA ALA A 31 -8.89 0.23 1.42
C ALA A 31 -7.76 0.40 2.44
N MET A 32 -7.38 1.66 2.73
CA MET A 32 -6.35 1.97 3.72
C MET A 32 -6.76 1.55 5.12
N ALA A 33 -8.00 1.78 5.54
CA ALA A 33 -8.51 1.39 6.85
C ALA A 33 -8.47 -0.13 7.09
N ARG A 34 -8.64 -0.93 6.02
CA ARG A 34 -8.62 -2.39 6.07
C ARG A 34 -7.24 -2.99 5.78
N CYS A 35 -6.26 -2.16 5.43
CA CYS A 35 -4.94 -2.63 5.05
C CYS A 35 -4.20 -3.20 6.27
N PRO A 36 -3.72 -4.45 6.24
CA PRO A 36 -3.04 -5.03 7.38
C PRO A 36 -1.54 -4.68 7.47
N LEU A 37 -1.03 -3.89 6.50
CA LEU A 37 0.37 -3.49 6.37
C LEU A 37 0.60 -2.00 6.69
N CYS A 38 -0.39 -1.13 6.46
CA CYS A 38 -0.26 0.29 6.78
C CYS A 38 -0.30 0.48 8.29
N MET A 39 0.76 1.05 8.89
CA MET A 39 0.88 1.21 10.34
C MET A 39 -0.25 2.04 10.96
N ASP A 40 -0.78 3.02 10.23
CA ASP A 40 -1.87 3.89 10.69
C ASP A 40 -3.25 3.21 10.60
N ALA A 41 -3.35 2.06 9.94
CA ALA A 41 -4.60 1.36 9.78
C ALA A 41 -5.01 0.63 11.07
N PRO A 42 -6.29 0.65 11.46
CA PRO A 42 -6.77 -0.11 12.62
C PRO A 42 -6.59 -1.62 12.46
N ALA A 43 -6.49 -2.13 11.23
CA ALA A 43 -6.21 -3.53 10.94
C ALA A 43 -4.74 -3.93 11.15
N PHE A 44 -3.84 -2.98 11.42
CA PHE A 44 -2.43 -3.25 11.64
C PHE A 44 -2.14 -3.73 13.06
N ALA A 45 -1.59 -4.94 13.16
CA ALA A 45 -1.20 -5.52 14.43
C ALA A 45 0.26 -5.15 14.76
N ARG A 46 0.45 -4.25 15.71
CA ARG A 46 1.77 -3.73 16.13
C ARG A 46 2.79 -4.80 16.50
N HIS A 47 2.34 -5.91 17.09
CA HIS A 47 3.22 -7.02 17.48
C HIS A 47 3.83 -7.77 16.28
N ARG A 48 3.36 -7.53 15.04
CA ARG A 48 3.94 -8.13 13.82
C ARG A 48 5.12 -7.34 13.26
N LEU A 49 5.40 -6.15 13.77
CA LEU A 49 6.52 -5.33 13.31
C LEU A 49 7.84 -5.94 13.81
N LEU A 50 8.74 -6.25 12.88
CA LEU A 50 10.07 -6.82 13.16
C LEU A 50 11.16 -5.76 13.10
N ALA A 51 11.09 -4.89 12.10
CA ALA A 51 12.01 -3.77 11.93
C ALA A 51 11.30 -2.60 11.26
N LEU A 52 11.69 -1.40 11.65
CA LEU A 52 11.17 -0.15 11.12
C LEU A 52 12.33 0.67 10.56
N GLY A 53 12.25 1.02 9.28
CA GLY A 53 13.11 2.00 8.64
C GLY A 53 12.47 3.38 8.58
N GLU A 54 13.04 4.26 7.77
CA GLU A 54 12.56 5.64 7.57
C GLU A 54 11.36 5.69 6.61
N HIS A 55 11.33 4.80 5.61
CA HIS A 55 10.31 4.75 4.56
C HIS A 55 9.73 3.35 4.32
N ALA A 56 10.34 2.30 4.87
CA ALA A 56 9.93 0.91 4.74
C ALA A 56 9.96 0.18 6.09
N ALA A 57 9.14 -0.85 6.22
CA ALA A 57 9.07 -1.69 7.40
C ALA A 57 9.00 -3.17 7.05
N LEU A 58 9.51 -3.99 7.98
CA LEU A 58 9.53 -5.44 7.90
C LEU A 58 8.56 -6.01 8.93
N HIS A 59 7.71 -6.95 8.50
CA HIS A 59 6.63 -7.48 9.32
C HIS A 59 6.47 -8.99 9.14
N LEU A 60 5.87 -9.63 10.12
CA LEU A 60 5.34 -10.99 9.98
C LEU A 60 4.09 -11.02 9.09
N ALA A 61 3.81 -12.19 8.54
CA ALA A 61 2.67 -12.42 7.66
C ALA A 61 1.34 -11.93 8.26
N PRO A 62 0.60 -11.05 7.56
CA PRO A 62 -0.67 -10.55 8.08
C PRO A 62 -1.84 -11.51 7.90
N LEU A 63 -1.79 -12.42 6.92
CA LEU A 63 -2.88 -13.33 6.58
C LEU A 63 -2.58 -14.78 7.03
N GLY A 64 -3.36 -15.24 8.01
CA GLY A 64 -3.54 -16.65 8.34
C GLY A 64 -2.44 -17.31 9.17
N PRO A 65 -2.69 -18.53 9.68
CA PRO A 65 -1.80 -19.25 10.58
C PRO A 65 -0.59 -19.94 9.88
N ARG A 66 -0.34 -19.67 8.59
CA ARG A 66 0.72 -20.33 7.84
C ARG A 66 1.71 -19.34 7.25
N SER A 67 2.82 -19.20 7.96
CA SER A 67 4.11 -18.94 7.32
C SER A 67 4.29 -19.95 6.18
N LEU A 68 4.53 -19.50 4.94
CA LEU A 68 4.76 -20.42 3.82
C LEU A 68 6.06 -21.21 4.00
N ALA A 69 7.05 -20.59 4.63
CA ALA A 69 8.35 -21.16 4.96
C ALA A 69 8.85 -20.58 6.29
N ASP A 70 9.87 -21.21 6.88
CA ASP A 70 10.50 -20.66 8.08
C ASP A 70 11.18 -19.33 7.78
N GLY A 71 10.90 -18.31 8.60
CA GLY A 71 11.41 -16.96 8.40
C GLY A 71 10.67 -16.15 7.31
N HIS A 72 9.48 -16.59 6.87
CA HIS A 72 8.66 -15.81 5.94
C HIS A 72 8.33 -14.43 6.53
N CYS A 73 8.67 -13.38 5.81
CA CYS A 73 8.46 -12.00 6.21
C CYS A 73 7.95 -11.15 5.05
N TYR A 74 7.29 -10.04 5.39
CA TYR A 74 6.76 -9.07 4.46
C TYR A 74 7.50 -7.75 4.61
N LEU A 75 8.14 -7.33 3.54
CA LEU A 75 8.77 -6.03 3.41
C LEU A 75 7.83 -5.11 2.62
N ALA A 76 7.43 -3.99 3.21
CA ALA A 76 6.50 -3.05 2.59
C ALA A 76 6.88 -1.59 2.90
N PRO A 77 6.56 -0.64 2.01
CA PRO A 77 6.65 0.79 2.31
C PRO A 77 5.74 1.18 3.49
N LEU A 78 6.11 2.24 4.21
CA LEU A 78 5.29 2.81 5.28
C LEU A 78 4.03 3.49 4.73
N ARG A 79 4.17 4.23 3.63
CA ARG A 79 3.03 4.83 2.94
C ARG A 79 2.32 3.79 2.08
N HIS A 80 0.99 3.85 2.05
CA HIS A 80 0.21 3.01 1.16
C HIS A 80 0.53 3.35 -0.30
N VAL A 81 0.96 2.36 -1.05
CA VAL A 81 1.23 2.45 -2.49
C VAL A 81 0.64 1.24 -3.18
N GLU A 82 0.08 1.44 -4.37
CA GLU A 82 -0.57 0.37 -5.12
C GLU A 82 0.46 -0.58 -5.76
N ALA A 83 1.63 -0.06 -6.09
CA ALA A 83 2.71 -0.81 -6.72
C ALA A 83 4.09 -0.22 -6.39
N SER A 84 5.12 -1.04 -6.50
CA SER A 84 6.51 -0.59 -6.32
C SER A 84 6.93 0.48 -7.34
N THR A 85 6.30 0.52 -8.52
CA THR A 85 6.54 1.56 -9.54
C THR A 85 6.02 2.93 -9.14
N ALA A 86 5.11 3.00 -8.17
CA ALA A 86 4.61 4.25 -7.60
C ALA A 86 5.41 4.71 -6.37
N CYS A 87 6.48 3.98 -6.00
CA CYS A 87 7.35 4.37 -4.91
C CYS A 87 8.39 5.39 -5.35
N ASP A 88 8.68 6.33 -4.47
CA ASP A 88 9.82 7.24 -4.65
C ASP A 88 11.15 6.48 -4.55
N GLU A 89 12.21 7.05 -5.12
CA GLU A 89 13.52 6.39 -5.14
C GLU A 89 14.08 6.10 -3.74
N GLU A 90 13.81 6.96 -2.76
CA GLU A 90 14.26 6.79 -1.38
C GLU A 90 13.68 5.52 -0.76
N VAL A 91 12.38 5.28 -0.98
CA VAL A 91 11.69 4.06 -0.57
C VAL A 91 12.33 2.84 -1.24
N LEU A 92 12.55 2.89 -2.56
CA LEU A 92 13.14 1.78 -3.30
C LEU A 92 14.58 1.46 -2.84
N ARG A 93 15.38 2.49 -2.59
CA ARG A 93 16.74 2.34 -2.04
C ARG A 93 16.71 1.67 -0.68
N GLU A 94 15.80 2.07 0.20
CA GLU A 94 15.68 1.46 1.52
C GLU A 94 15.18 0.02 1.45
N LEU A 95 14.17 -0.26 0.63
CA LEU A 95 13.70 -1.62 0.37
C LEU A 95 14.85 -2.52 -0.10
N GLU A 96 15.74 -2.02 -0.96
CA GLU A 96 16.90 -2.79 -1.43
C GLU A 96 17.92 -3.03 -0.31
N LYS A 97 18.17 -2.06 0.57
CA LYS A 97 19.02 -2.25 1.76
C LYS A 97 18.49 -3.39 2.64
N PHE A 98 17.18 -3.40 2.93
CA PHE A 98 16.54 -4.48 3.66
C PHE A 98 16.72 -5.84 2.95
N LYS A 99 16.50 -5.90 1.64
CA LYS A 99 16.71 -7.14 0.86
C LYS A 99 18.15 -7.64 0.91
N VAL A 100 19.15 -6.74 0.86
CA VAL A 100 20.56 -7.13 1.00
C VAL A 100 20.84 -7.70 2.39
N ALA A 101 20.35 -7.04 3.44
CA ALA A 101 20.53 -7.50 4.82
C ALA A 101 19.86 -8.86 5.06
N LEU A 102 18.62 -9.04 4.61
CA LEU A 102 17.90 -10.30 4.70
C LEU A 102 18.62 -11.42 3.96
N ARG A 103 19.11 -11.18 2.73
CA ARG A 103 19.89 -12.17 1.98
C ARG A 103 21.14 -12.61 2.75
N LYS A 104 21.87 -11.67 3.35
CA LYS A 104 23.05 -11.99 4.17
C LYS A 104 22.68 -12.81 5.41
N MET A 105 21.61 -12.41 6.12
CA MET A 105 21.11 -13.12 7.31
C MET A 105 20.70 -14.57 7.00
N PHE A 106 20.01 -14.80 5.88
CA PHE A 106 19.61 -16.14 5.47
C PHE A 106 20.76 -16.97 4.89
N ALA A 107 21.80 -16.34 4.32
CA ALA A 107 22.98 -17.02 3.81
C ALA A 107 23.97 -17.42 4.91
N SER A 108 23.98 -16.72 6.05
CA SER A 108 24.82 -17.04 7.22
C SER A 108 24.17 -18.08 8.16
N LYS A 109 23.05 -18.67 7.76
CA LYS A 109 22.27 -19.63 8.52
C LYS A 109 22.61 -21.05 8.07
#